data_AF-X5K1B0-F1
#
_entry.id   AF-X5K1B0-F1
#
_cell.length_a   1.000
_cell.length_b   1.000
_cell.length_c   1.000
_cell.angle_alpha   90.00
_cell.angle_beta   90.00
_cell.angle_gamma   90.00
#
_symmetry.space_group_name_H-M   'P 1'
#
loop_
_entity.id
_entity.type
_entity.pdbx_description
1 polymer ?
#
loop_
_entity_poly.entity_id
_entity_poly.type
_entity_poly.pdbx_seq_one_letter_code
_entity_poly.pdbx_strand_id
1 'polypeptide(L)' 'MKNIQIKTEEFFELLKLQDASMWDVFEKMIDGEEKQIIFLDKDEKVVTTYILPQTIDQLKADKEIFNKTFTEKLSQN' A
#
# COMPACT_ATOMS: atom_id res chain seq x y z
N MET A 1 -13.11 -3.42 -11.97
CA MET A 1 -12.37 -2.45 -11.15
C MET A 1 -13.12 -2.17 -9.87
N LYS A 2 -12.54 -2.50 -8.72
CA LYS A 2 -13.07 -2.16 -7.39
C LYS A 2 -12.30 -0.96 -6.83
N ASN A 3 -13.00 0.01 -6.28
CA ASN A 3 -12.38 1.15 -5.60
C ASN A 3 -12.47 0.92 -4.09
N ILE A 4 -11.33 0.89 -3.41
CA ILE A 4 -11.22 0.73 -1.97
C ILE A 4 -10.76 2.07 -1.42
N GLN A 5 -11.54 2.67 -0.54
CA GLN A 5 -11.15 3.90 0.15
C GLN A 5 -10.63 3.53 1.53
N ILE A 6 -9.41 3.95 1.84
CA ILE A 6 -8.71 3.62 3.07
C ILE A 6 -8.30 4.92 3.74
N LYS A 7 -8.68 5.14 5.00
CA LYS A 7 -8.12 6.26 5.74
C LYS A 7 -6.67 5.97 6.10
N THR A 8 -5.77 6.86 5.70
CA THR A 8 -4.32 6.71 5.85
C THR A 8 -3.94 6.51 7.31
N GLU A 9 -4.53 7.28 8.23
CA GLU A 9 -4.28 7.11 9.66
C GLU A 9 -4.76 5.75 10.19
N GLU A 10 -6.02 5.38 9.93
CA GLU A 10 -6.56 4.08 10.37
C GLU A 10 -5.75 2.91 9.81
N PHE A 11 -5.25 3.04 8.57
CA PHE A 11 -4.40 2.05 7.95
C PHE A 11 -3.03 1.93 8.62
N PHE A 12 -2.35 3.05 8.87
CA PHE A 12 -1.07 3.04 9.57
C PHE A 12 -1.21 2.53 11.01
N GLU A 13 -2.29 2.86 11.71
CA GLU A 13 -2.58 2.30 13.02
C GLU A 13 -2.82 0.79 12.95
N LEU A 14 -3.57 0.31 11.96
CA LEU A 14 -3.80 -1.11 11.75
C LEU A 14 -2.51 -1.88 11.44
N LEU A 15 -1.61 -1.32 10.62
CA LEU A 15 -0.28 -1.89 10.36
C LEU A 15 0.54 -2.04 11.64
N LYS A 16 0.56 -0.99 12.48
CA LYS A 16 1.24 -1.01 13.78
C LYS A 16 0.64 -2.04 14.74
N LEU A 17 -0.69 -2.17 14.78
CA LEU A 17 -1.39 -3.13 15.64
C LEU A 17 -1.17 -4.58 15.20
N GLN A 18 -1.09 -4.82 13.89
CA GLN A 18 -0.90 -6.15 13.31
C GLN A 18 0.59 -6.56 13.21
N ASP A 19 1.51 -5.68 13.58
CA ASP A 19 2.95 -5.79 13.29
C ASP A 19 3.20 -6.20 11.82
N ALA A 20 2.35 -5.69 10.91
CA ALA A 20 2.29 -6.09 9.52
C ALA A 20 2.81 -4.96 8.63
N SER A 21 3.45 -5.33 7.52
CA SER A 21 3.83 -4.36 6.49
C SER A 21 2.66 -4.01 5.58
N MET A 22 2.66 -2.79 5.03
CA MET A 22 1.69 -2.37 3.99
C MET A 22 1.61 -3.42 2.86
N TRP A 23 2.75 -3.97 2.47
CA TRP A 23 2.87 -5.02 1.46
C TRP A 23 2.15 -6.33 1.83
N ASP A 24 2.22 -6.77 3.09
CA ASP A 24 1.49 -7.97 3.55
C ASP A 24 -0.03 -7.79 3.40
N VAL A 25 -0.52 -6.58 3.69
CA VAL A 25 -1.93 -6.25 3.52
C VAL A 25 -2.31 -6.21 2.03
N PHE A 26 -1.44 -5.67 1.19
CA PHE A 26 -1.62 -5.68 -0.26
C PHE A 26 -1.60 -7.10 -0.83
N GLU A 27 -0.68 -7.96 -0.41
CA GLU A 27 -0.62 -9.38 -0.82
C GLU A 27 -1.93 -10.10 -0.49
N LYS A 28 -2.50 -9.87 0.70
CA LYS A 28 -3.79 -10.43 1.11
C LYS A 28 -4.98 -9.85 0.35
N MET A 29 -4.84 -8.66 -0.23
CA MET A 29 -5.87 -8.05 -1.07
C MET A 29 -5.79 -8.48 -2.54
N ILE A 30 -4.76 -9.19 -2.97
CA ILE A 30 -4.67 -9.67 -4.35
C ILE A 30 -5.55 -10.90 -4.52
N ASP A 31 -6.63 -10.75 -5.30
CA ASP A 31 -7.57 -11.82 -5.66
C ASP A 31 -7.57 -12.12 -7.17
N GLY A 32 -6.65 -11.54 -7.94
CA GLY A 32 -6.69 -11.60 -9.41
C GLY A 32 -7.52 -10.48 -10.07
N GLU A 33 -8.06 -9.55 -9.29
CA GLU A 33 -8.79 -8.37 -9.79
C GLU A 33 -8.01 -7.07 -9.56
N GLU A 34 -8.08 -6.13 -10.52
CA GLU A 34 -7.57 -4.76 -10.31
C GLU A 34 -8.41 -4.02 -9.27
N LYS A 35 -7.75 -3.65 -8.17
CA LYS A 35 -8.32 -2.86 -7.08
C LYS A 35 -7.56 -1.54 -7.02
N GLN A 36 -8.28 -0.44 -6.99
CA GLN A 36 -7.71 0.88 -6.78
C GLN A 36 -7.87 1.24 -5.31
N ILE A 37 -6.77 1.41 -4.60
CA ILE A 37 -6.73 1.85 -3.21
C ILE A 37 -6.58 3.37 -3.19
N ILE A 38 -7.55 4.04 -2.60
CA ILE A 38 -7.60 5.49 -2.47
C ILE A 38 -7.32 5.79 -1.00
N PHE A 39 -6.14 6.33 -0.72
CA PHE A 39 -5.76 6.76 0.61
C PHE A 39 -6.37 8.14 0.88
N LEU A 40 -7.23 8.18 1.87
CA LEU A 40 -7.90 9.38 2.34
C LEU A 40 -7.23 9.89 3.62
N ASP A 41 -7.24 11.21 3.81
CA ASP A 41 -6.85 11.84 5.07
C ASP A 41 -8.00 11.77 6.09
N LYS A 42 -7.79 12.27 7.32
CA LYS A 42 -8.86 12.44 8.33
C LYS A 42 -10.05 13.24 7.80
N ASP A 43 -9.77 14.18 6.91
CA ASP A 43 -10.73 15.09 6.30
C ASP A 43 -11.46 14.48 5.07
N GLU A 44 -11.35 13.16 4.86
CA GLU A 44 -11.88 12.43 3.69
C GLU A 44 -11.32 12.93 2.34
N LYS A 45 -10.20 13.65 2.37
CA LYS A 45 -9.50 14.15 1.18
C LYS A 45 -8.56 13.08 0.63
N VAL A 46 -8.56 12.90 -0.68
CA VAL A 46 -7.61 12.00 -1.36
C VAL A 46 -6.18 12.53 -1.15
N VAL A 47 -5.39 11.78 -0.40
CA VAL A 47 -3.96 12.03 -0.19
C VAL A 47 -3.17 11.40 -1.34
N THR A 48 -3.48 10.15 -1.65
CA THR A 48 -2.83 9.41 -2.73
C THR A 48 -3.71 8.25 -3.19
N THR A 49 -3.42 7.72 -4.37
CA THR A 49 -4.09 6.54 -4.92
C THR A 49 -3.05 5.53 -5.37
N TYR A 50 -3.19 4.30 -4.93
CA TYR A 50 -2.35 3.17 -5.31
C TYR A 50 -3.18 2.15 -6.09
N ILE A 51 -2.69 1.73 -7.25
CA ILE A 51 -3.34 0.69 -8.03
C ILE A 51 -2.73 -0.63 -7.59
N LEU A 52 -3.53 -1.46 -6.91
CA LEU A 52 -3.12 -2.79 -6.50
C LEU A 52 -3.02 -3.67 -7.75
N PRO A 53 -1.85 -4.28 -8.02
CA PRO A 53 -1.70 -5.17 -9.16
C PRO A 53 -2.56 -6.42 -9.00
N GLN A 54 -2.90 -7.04 -10.13
CA GLN A 54 -3.70 -8.27 -10.18
C GLN A 54 -2.94 -9.50 -9.66
N THR A 55 -1.61 -9.45 -9.64
CA THR A 55 -0.74 -10.60 -9.34
C THR A 55 0.27 -10.26 -8.26
N ILE A 56 0.50 -11.22 -7.36
CA ILE A 56 1.47 -11.10 -6.27
C ILE A 56 2.89 -10.86 -6.83
N ASP A 57 3.19 -11.42 -8.00
CA ASP A 57 4.49 -11.28 -8.65
C ASP A 57 4.82 -9.80 -8.96
N GLN A 58 3.86 -9.07 -9.53
CA GLN A 58 4.01 -7.63 -9.78
C GLN A 58 4.12 -6.84 -8.48
N LEU A 59 3.34 -7.19 -7.46
CA LEU A 59 3.43 -6.54 -6.15
C LEU A 59 4.81 -6.72 -5.51
N LYS A 60 5.39 -7.92 -5.62
CA LYS A 60 6.74 -8.22 -5.11
C LYS A 60 7.81 -7.47 -5.88
N ALA A 61 7.71 -7.38 -7.20
CA ALA A 61 8.61 -6.56 -8.00
C ALA A 61 8.54 -5.08 -7.59
N ASP A 62 7.34 -4.54 -7.40
CA ASP A 62 7.12 -3.18 -6.90
C ASP A 62 7.74 -2.97 -5.51
N LYS A 63 7.54 -3.94 -4.60
CA LYS A 63 8.15 -3.96 -3.26
C LYS A 63 9.66 -3.94 -3.31
N GLU A 64 10.28 -4.73 -4.18
CA GLU A 64 11.74 -4.77 -4.32
C GLU A 64 12.29 -3.44 -4.84
N ILE A 65 11.66 -2.86 -5.87
CA ILE A 65 12.03 -1.55 -6.41
C ILE A 65 11.86 -0.48 -5.34
N PHE A 66 10.71 -0.47 -4.66
CA PHE A 66 10.41 0.49 -3.60
C PHE A 66 11.40 0.37 -2.44
N ASN A 67 11.66 -0.84 -1.93
CA ASN A 67 12.64 -1.05 -0.86
C ASN A 67 14.03 -0.58 -1.27
N LYS A 68 14.45 -0.85 -2.50
CA LYS A 68 15.75 -0.41 -3.00
C LYS A 68 15.83 1.12 -3.03
N THR A 69 14.86 1.80 -3.62
CA THR A 69 14.84 3.27 -3.71
C THR A 69 14.58 3.95 -2.36
N PHE A 70 13.81 3.32 -1.48
CA PHE A 70 13.48 3.84 -0.16
C PHE A 70 14.63 3.67 0.83
N THR A 71 15.35 2.54 0.79
CA THR A 71 16.56 2.33 1.60
C THR A 71 17.66 3.31 1.20
N GLU A 72 17.80 3.61 -0.09
CA GLU A 72 18.71 4.65 -0.58
C GLU A 72 18.31 6.04 -0.08
N LYS A 73 17.01 6.36 0.01
CA LYS A 73 16.53 7.66 0.53
C LYS A 73 16.61 7.78 2.06
N LEU A 74 16.42 6.69 2.80
CA LEU A 74 16.57 6.68 4.26
C LEU A 74 18.03 6.72 4.71
N SER A 75 18.95 6.22 3.89
CA SER A 75 20.38 6.23 4.19
C SER A 75 21.06 7.59 3.96
N GLN A 76 20.30 8.63 3.58
CA GLN A 76 20.79 10.01 3.45
C GLN A 76 20.44 10.91 4.65
N ASN A 77 20.32 10.37 5.86
CA ASN A 77 20.20 11.18 7.07
C ASN A 77 21.25 10.84 8.12
#